data_AF-A0A0F3RBC5-F1
#
_entry.id   AF-A0A0F3RBC5-F1
#
_cell.length_a   1.000
_cell.length_b   1.000
_cell.length_c   1.000
_cell.angle_alpha   90.00
_cell.angle_beta   90.00
_cell.angle_gamma   90.00
#
_symmetry.space_group_name_H-M   'P 1'
#
loop_
_entity.id
_entity.type
_entity.pdbx_description
1 polymer ?
#
loop_
_entity_poly.entity_id
_entity_poly.type
_entity_poly.pdbx_seq_one_letter_code
_entity_poly.pdbx_strand_id
1 'polypeptide(L)'
;MFESFFSSLGGTVGNAFGDGIFSSVGRFAGKMLGEYLDQLNHEPIEYDNIKNFKESFKYVTTNYGETIPLIFGTARVNGKIIWADTIKEVANSTRHKEYFHYFHNLKSVTNFTEYSYFFSFAVSICEGEITEINRVWAGDEVINLGKYNFRLYKGSETQLPDPLIETNLGSGKTPAFRSLSYIVFEELPLEDFGNIIPNFSFEVTRKPNIYLPSNYAKVENLISSINMIPESGEFVYDTEVQYKTQESSYGGVAMRLLTPIIIIILQIAYLVLISYKTPALILNG
;
A
#
# COMPACT_ATOMS: atom_id res chain seq x y z
N MET A 1 -24.89 -45.03 -26.09
CA MET A 1 -26.33 -45.09 -26.48
C MET A 1 -27.20 -45.57 -25.31
N PHE A 2 -26.96 -45.06 -24.09
CA PHE A 2 -27.70 -45.42 -22.87
C PHE A 2 -27.93 -44.22 -21.93
N GLU A 3 -27.75 -42.98 -22.41
CA GLU A 3 -27.93 -41.75 -21.63
C GLU A 3 -29.11 -40.88 -22.08
N SER A 4 -29.83 -41.27 -23.13
CA SER A 4 -30.98 -40.52 -23.65
C SER A 4 -32.34 -40.97 -23.09
N PHE A 5 -32.37 -41.85 -22.07
CA PHE A 5 -33.62 -42.38 -21.50
C PHE A 5 -34.02 -41.72 -20.17
N PHE A 6 -33.07 -41.13 -19.42
CA PHE A 6 -33.37 -40.48 -18.13
C PHE A 6 -33.63 -38.97 -18.21
N SER A 7 -33.25 -38.28 -19.30
CA SER A 7 -33.69 -36.90 -19.52
C SER A 7 -35.15 -36.79 -19.99
N SER A 8 -35.76 -37.92 -20.38
CA SER A 8 -37.16 -38.00 -20.82
C SER A 8 -38.15 -38.25 -19.68
N LEU A 9 -37.68 -38.43 -18.43
CA LEU A 9 -38.53 -38.74 -17.28
C LEU A 9 -38.57 -37.62 -16.22
N GLY A 10 -37.79 -36.54 -16.42
CA GLY A 10 -37.91 -35.29 -15.68
C GLY A 10 -38.75 -34.20 -16.40
N GLY A 11 -38.98 -34.36 -17.71
CA GLY A 11 -39.77 -33.42 -18.53
C GLY A 11 -41.25 -33.77 -18.69
N THR A 12 -41.70 -34.90 -18.13
CA THR A 12 -43.02 -35.51 -18.42
C THR A 12 -44.00 -35.47 -17.26
N VAL A 13 -43.62 -35.00 -16.06
CA VAL A 13 -44.59 -34.71 -14.98
C VAL A 13 -45.06 -33.24 -15.03
N GLY A 14 -44.37 -32.38 -15.77
CA GLY A 14 -44.76 -30.98 -15.98
C GLY A 14 -45.72 -30.73 -17.16
N ASN A 15 -45.85 -31.67 -18.10
CA ASN A 15 -46.64 -31.48 -19.33
C ASN A 15 -48.00 -32.22 -19.33
N ALA A 16 -48.39 -32.87 -18.23
CA ALA A 16 -49.67 -33.58 -18.11
C ALA A 16 -50.69 -32.92 -17.15
N PHE A 17 -50.34 -31.78 -16.52
CA PHE A 17 -51.24 -31.01 -15.66
C PHE A 17 -51.24 -29.53 -16.06
N GLY A 18 -51.84 -29.26 -17.22
CA GLY A 18 -52.51 -27.99 -17.57
C GLY A 18 -51.64 -26.76 -17.80
N ASP A 19 -51.69 -26.24 -19.03
CA ASP A 19 -51.38 -24.84 -19.35
C ASP A 19 -52.25 -23.91 -18.49
N GLY A 20 -51.69 -23.42 -17.38
CA GLY A 20 -52.42 -22.61 -16.43
C GLY A 20 -51.60 -22.18 -15.22
N ILE A 21 -52.14 -21.20 -14.50
CA ILE A 21 -51.55 -20.37 -13.43
C ILE A 21 -51.02 -21.18 -12.21
N PHE A 22 -51.15 -22.52 -12.19
CA PHE A 22 -50.67 -23.41 -11.13
C PHE A 22 -49.17 -23.78 -11.22
N SER A 23 -48.49 -23.38 -12.29
CA SER A 23 -47.06 -23.66 -12.49
C SER A 23 -46.12 -22.82 -11.61
N SER A 24 -46.60 -21.82 -10.88
CA SER A 24 -45.77 -21.00 -9.98
C SER A 24 -45.50 -21.69 -8.65
N VAL A 25 -46.48 -22.37 -8.06
CA VAL A 25 -46.30 -23.13 -6.81
C VAL A 25 -45.46 -24.39 -7.05
N GLY A 26 -45.69 -25.11 -8.16
CA GLY A 26 -44.87 -26.26 -8.54
C GLY A 26 -43.41 -25.89 -8.85
N ARG A 27 -43.17 -24.73 -9.47
CA ARG A 27 -41.83 -24.18 -9.68
C ARG A 27 -41.17 -23.72 -8.37
N PHE A 28 -41.93 -23.15 -7.44
CA PHE A 28 -41.40 -22.73 -6.14
C PHE A 28 -41.05 -23.92 -5.24
N ALA A 29 -41.95 -24.91 -5.16
CA ALA A 29 -41.72 -26.15 -4.42
C ALA A 29 -40.61 -27.00 -5.04
N GLY A 30 -40.57 -27.09 -6.37
CA GLY A 30 -39.49 -27.76 -7.09
C GLY A 30 -38.14 -27.07 -6.93
N LYS A 31 -38.10 -25.73 -6.84
CA LYS A 31 -36.86 -24.98 -6.60
C LYS A 31 -36.35 -25.14 -5.16
N MET A 32 -37.25 -25.17 -4.17
CA MET A 32 -36.87 -25.42 -2.77
C MET A 32 -36.39 -26.87 -2.53
N LEU A 33 -37.05 -27.86 -3.15
CA LEU A 33 -36.59 -29.26 -3.09
C LEU A 33 -35.33 -29.49 -3.93
N GLY A 34 -35.21 -28.79 -5.06
CA GLY A 34 -34.01 -28.76 -5.88
C GLY A 34 -32.81 -28.21 -5.12
N GLU A 35 -32.95 -27.06 -4.45
CA GLU A 35 -31.90 -26.46 -3.61
C GLU A 35 -31.51 -27.34 -2.42
N TYR A 36 -32.46 -28.08 -1.82
CA TYR A 36 -32.19 -29.01 -0.73
C TYR A 36 -31.41 -30.25 -1.18
N LEU A 37 -31.75 -30.81 -2.34
CA LEU A 37 -31.02 -31.95 -2.92
C LEU A 37 -29.67 -31.52 -3.53
N ASP A 38 -29.59 -30.32 -4.10
CA ASP A 38 -28.32 -29.73 -4.54
C ASP A 38 -27.37 -29.57 -3.35
N GLN A 39 -27.81 -29.01 -2.22
CA GLN A 39 -26.97 -28.87 -1.02
C GLN A 39 -26.44 -30.21 -0.47
N LEU A 40 -27.18 -31.32 -0.64
CA LEU A 40 -26.73 -32.64 -0.22
C LEU A 40 -25.70 -33.26 -1.17
N ASN A 41 -25.65 -32.81 -2.42
CA ASN A 41 -24.78 -33.33 -3.48
C ASN A 41 -23.70 -32.33 -3.93
N HIS A 42 -23.66 -31.14 -3.35
CA HIS A 42 -22.66 -30.13 -3.66
C HIS A 42 -21.33 -30.49 -2.98
N GLU A 43 -20.38 -30.94 -3.80
CA GLU A 43 -18.97 -30.73 -3.49
C GLU A 43 -18.76 -29.25 -3.16
N PRO A 44 -17.92 -28.91 -2.17
CA PRO A 44 -17.65 -27.52 -1.83
C PRO A 44 -17.27 -26.79 -3.12
N ILE A 45 -18.05 -25.78 -3.49
CA ILE A 45 -17.72 -24.91 -4.60
C ILE A 45 -16.44 -24.17 -4.16
N GLU A 46 -15.28 -24.71 -4.54
CA GLU A 46 -14.04 -23.96 -4.57
C GLU A 46 -14.29 -22.82 -5.55
N TYR A 47 -14.45 -21.61 -5.02
CA TYR A 47 -14.15 -20.42 -5.78
C TYR A 47 -12.66 -20.47 -6.06
N ASP A 48 -12.31 -21.15 -7.15
CA ASP A 48 -11.00 -21.18 -7.74
C ASP A 48 -10.74 -19.78 -8.30
N ASN A 49 -10.48 -18.86 -7.38
CA ASN A 49 -10.27 -17.45 -7.62
C ASN A 49 -9.01 -17.31 -8.48
N ILE A 50 -9.23 -17.02 -9.77
CA ILE A 50 -8.25 -16.48 -10.73
C ILE A 50 -6.85 -17.07 -10.54
N LYS A 51 -6.68 -18.34 -10.96
CA LYS A 51 -5.41 -19.08 -10.99
C LYS A 51 -4.20 -18.35 -11.60
N ASN A 52 -4.38 -17.18 -12.24
CA ASN A 52 -3.39 -16.51 -13.06
C ASN A 52 -3.16 -15.02 -12.73
N PHE A 53 -3.39 -14.54 -11.50
CA PHE A 53 -3.05 -13.13 -11.16
C PHE A 53 -1.52 -12.86 -11.30
N LYS A 54 -0.71 -13.91 -11.12
CA LYS A 54 0.75 -13.88 -11.23
C LYS A 54 1.28 -13.43 -12.59
N GLU A 55 0.55 -13.68 -13.69
CA GLU A 55 0.98 -13.31 -15.04
C GLU A 55 0.70 -11.83 -15.39
N SER A 56 -0.05 -11.13 -14.54
CA SER A 56 -0.49 -9.75 -14.79
C SER A 56 0.45 -8.68 -14.22
N PHE A 57 1.42 -9.07 -13.39
CA PHE A 57 2.39 -8.14 -12.80
C PHE A 57 3.39 -7.66 -13.85
N LYS A 58 3.11 -6.50 -14.45
CA LYS A 58 4.08 -5.78 -15.29
C LYS A 58 4.92 -4.86 -14.42
N TYR A 59 6.23 -4.98 -14.53
CA TYR A 59 7.19 -4.08 -13.87
C TYR A 59 8.12 -3.43 -14.87
N VAL A 60 8.66 -2.26 -14.52
CA VAL A 60 9.62 -1.53 -15.35
C VAL A 60 11.00 -2.16 -15.18
N THR A 61 11.34 -3.07 -16.10
CA THR A 61 12.68 -3.63 -16.21
C THR A 61 13.59 -2.68 -17.00
N THR A 62 14.89 -2.73 -16.75
CA THR A 62 15.87 -2.16 -17.69
C THR A 62 15.83 -2.93 -19.01
N ASN A 63 15.74 -2.23 -20.13
CA ASN A 63 16.05 -2.79 -21.44
C ASN A 63 17.55 -2.64 -21.72
N TYR A 64 18.11 -3.55 -22.52
CA TYR A 64 19.49 -3.41 -22.99
C TYR A 64 19.65 -2.10 -23.78
N GLY A 65 20.64 -1.30 -23.41
CA GLY A 65 20.92 0.01 -24.01
C GLY A 65 20.27 1.20 -23.31
N GLU A 66 19.53 1.01 -22.21
CA GLU A 66 19.13 2.14 -21.36
C GLU A 66 20.36 2.79 -20.71
N THR A 67 20.31 4.12 -20.57
CA THR A 67 21.39 4.91 -19.97
C THR A 67 21.41 4.77 -18.46
N ILE A 68 22.62 4.71 -17.88
CA ILE A 68 22.81 4.80 -16.43
C ILE A 68 22.99 6.28 -16.09
N PRO A 69 22.16 6.85 -15.20
CA PRO A 69 22.25 8.27 -14.87
C PRO A 69 23.50 8.56 -14.02
N LEU A 70 24.15 9.68 -14.31
CA LEU A 70 25.27 10.24 -13.55
C LEU A 70 24.83 11.56 -12.92
N ILE A 71 24.98 11.70 -11.61
CA ILE A 71 24.43 12.82 -10.84
C ILE A 71 25.51 13.47 -10.01
N PHE A 72 25.42 14.80 -9.89
CA PHE A 72 26.23 15.60 -9.00
C PHE A 72 25.30 16.51 -8.19
N GLY A 73 25.45 16.52 -6.86
CA GLY A 73 24.53 17.19 -5.94
C GLY A 73 23.31 16.30 -5.61
N THR A 74 22.18 16.93 -5.32
CA THR A 74 20.93 16.25 -4.95
C THR A 74 19.95 16.29 -6.11
N ALA A 75 19.51 15.12 -6.59
CA ALA A 75 18.52 15.02 -7.66
C ALA A 75 17.61 13.80 -7.47
N ARG A 76 16.39 13.89 -8.03
CA ARG A 76 15.46 12.75 -8.09
C ARG A 76 15.74 11.90 -9.34
N VAL A 77 15.79 10.60 -9.16
CA VAL A 77 16.14 9.61 -10.18
C VAL A 77 15.11 8.51 -10.20
N ASN A 78 14.69 8.12 -11.40
CA ASN A 78 13.84 6.95 -11.54
C ASN A 78 14.71 5.70 -11.52
N GLY A 79 14.47 4.85 -10.55
CA GLY A 79 15.18 3.59 -10.43
C GLY A 79 14.71 2.59 -11.47
N LYS A 80 15.59 1.65 -11.81
CA LYS A 80 15.27 0.58 -12.76
C LYS A 80 15.64 -0.78 -12.19
N ILE A 81 14.76 -1.76 -12.37
CA ILE A 81 14.98 -3.11 -11.85
C ILE A 81 16.08 -3.79 -12.67
N ILE A 82 17.15 -4.19 -11.98
CA ILE A 82 18.33 -4.88 -12.57
C ILE A 82 18.36 -6.38 -12.26
N TRP A 83 17.64 -6.78 -11.21
CA TRP A 83 17.49 -8.16 -10.81
C TRP A 83 16.13 -8.32 -10.11
N ALA A 84 15.47 -9.45 -10.31
CA ALA A 84 14.20 -9.78 -9.69
C ALA A 84 14.12 -11.29 -9.44
N ASP A 85 13.53 -11.66 -8.31
CA ASP A 85 13.14 -13.04 -8.01
C ASP A 85 11.74 -13.34 -8.59
N THR A 86 11.26 -14.55 -8.39
CA THR A 86 9.86 -14.91 -8.61
C THR A 86 8.97 -14.36 -7.51
N ILE A 87 7.77 -13.89 -7.86
CA ILE A 87 6.76 -13.48 -6.88
C ILE A 87 6.35 -14.69 -6.05
N LYS A 88 6.46 -14.55 -4.73
CA LYS A 88 6.00 -15.53 -3.74
C LYS A 88 4.56 -15.22 -3.36
N GLU A 89 3.75 -16.26 -3.26
CA GLU A 89 2.33 -16.17 -2.89
C GLU A 89 2.13 -16.98 -1.62
N VAL A 90 1.51 -16.35 -0.62
CA VAL A 90 1.20 -16.96 0.67
C VAL A 90 -0.32 -16.93 0.82
N ALA A 91 -0.94 -18.12 0.78
CA ALA A 91 -2.37 -18.27 0.99
C ALA A 91 -2.68 -18.32 2.49
N ASN A 92 -3.41 -17.31 2.97
CA ASN A 92 -3.96 -17.28 4.32
C ASN A 92 -5.42 -17.74 4.25
N SER A 93 -5.67 -18.98 4.67
CA SER A 93 -7.03 -19.52 4.74
C SER A 93 -7.66 -19.20 6.09
N THR A 94 -8.69 -18.37 6.10
CA THR A 94 -9.50 -18.09 7.29
C THR A 94 -10.86 -18.78 7.16
N ARG A 95 -11.19 -19.66 8.11
CA ARG A 95 -12.49 -20.35 8.15
C ARG A 95 -13.45 -19.58 9.04
N HIS A 96 -14.42 -18.91 8.45
CA HIS A 96 -15.55 -18.34 9.18
C HIS A 96 -16.69 -19.36 9.25
N LYS A 97 -17.08 -19.73 10.48
CA LYS A 97 -18.28 -20.54 10.75
C LYS A 97 -19.35 -19.60 11.28
N GLU A 98 -20.33 -19.25 10.45
CA GLU A 98 -21.54 -18.58 10.92
C GLU A 98 -22.60 -19.60 11.30
N TYR A 99 -23.19 -19.44 12.48
CA TYR A 99 -24.25 -20.30 13.00
C TYR A 99 -25.57 -19.53 12.97
N PHE A 100 -26.46 -19.86 12.05
CA PHE A 100 -27.79 -19.25 12.00
C PHE A 100 -28.71 -19.88 13.05
N HIS A 101 -28.98 -19.17 14.14
CA HIS A 101 -29.84 -19.67 15.24
C HIS A 101 -31.32 -19.89 14.86
N TYR A 102 -31.81 -19.32 13.74
CA TYR A 102 -33.22 -19.40 13.36
C TYR A 102 -33.60 -20.63 12.52
N PHE A 103 -32.63 -21.40 12.05
CA PHE A 103 -32.86 -22.66 11.32
C PHE A 103 -32.00 -23.76 11.92
N HIS A 104 -32.63 -24.67 12.67
CA HIS A 104 -31.96 -25.87 13.15
C HIS A 104 -31.34 -26.62 11.96
N ASN A 105 -30.00 -26.81 11.99
CA ASN A 105 -29.19 -27.67 11.12
C ASN A 105 -28.82 -27.19 9.70
N LEU A 106 -28.69 -25.89 9.43
CA LEU A 106 -28.02 -25.40 8.21
C LEU A 106 -26.66 -24.80 8.55
N LYS A 107 -25.58 -25.49 8.16
CA LYS A 107 -24.19 -25.02 8.26
C LYS A 107 -23.79 -24.42 6.91
N SER A 108 -23.73 -23.09 6.80
CA SER A 108 -23.05 -22.45 5.66
C SER A 108 -21.58 -22.28 6.03
N VAL A 109 -20.70 -23.07 5.42
CA VAL A 109 -19.25 -22.91 5.55
C VAL A 109 -18.78 -22.11 4.35
N THR A 110 -18.61 -20.81 4.51
CA THR A 110 -18.02 -19.96 3.48
C THR A 110 -16.52 -19.90 3.73
N ASN A 111 -15.73 -20.45 2.81
CA ASN A 111 -14.27 -20.37 2.87
C ASN A 111 -13.83 -19.07 2.18
N PHE A 112 -13.16 -18.17 2.92
CA PHE A 112 -12.43 -17.05 2.33
C PHE A 112 -10.94 -17.41 2.33
N THR A 113 -10.34 -17.41 1.14
CA THR A 113 -8.88 -17.56 0.98
C THR A 113 -8.33 -16.21 0.57
N GLU A 114 -7.56 -15.59 1.45
CA GLU A 114 -6.84 -14.35 1.16
C GLU A 114 -5.42 -14.71 0.69
N TYR A 115 -4.93 -14.00 -0.32
CA TYR A 115 -3.59 -14.19 -0.87
C TYR A 115 -2.73 -12.97 -0.58
N SER A 116 -1.60 -13.18 0.07
CA SER A 116 -0.57 -12.17 0.27
C SER A 116 0.58 -12.41 -0.71
N TYR A 117 1.02 -11.37 -1.41
CA TYR A 117 2.08 -11.45 -2.41
C TYR A 117 3.34 -10.74 -1.91
N PHE A 118 4.48 -11.41 -2.08
CA PHE A 118 5.79 -10.91 -1.71
C PHE A 118 6.73 -10.93 -2.91
N PHE A 119 7.55 -9.88 -3.03
CA PHE A 119 8.47 -9.74 -4.15
C PHE A 119 9.85 -9.25 -3.70
N SER A 120 10.89 -9.96 -4.14
CA SER A 120 12.28 -9.60 -3.88
C SER A 120 12.94 -9.14 -5.18
N PHE A 121 13.55 -7.96 -5.18
CA PHE A 121 14.14 -7.38 -6.38
C PHE A 121 15.19 -6.32 -6.04
N ALA A 122 16.05 -6.01 -7.02
CA ALA A 122 17.07 -4.99 -6.92
C ALA A 122 16.84 -3.87 -7.93
N VAL A 123 16.92 -2.63 -7.46
CA VAL A 123 16.69 -1.42 -8.25
C VAL A 123 17.99 -0.63 -8.34
N SER A 124 18.47 -0.42 -9.56
CA SER A 124 19.56 0.52 -9.86
C SER A 124 19.11 1.96 -9.70
N ILE A 125 20.02 2.79 -9.22
CA ILE A 125 19.74 4.20 -8.91
C ILE A 125 20.58 5.09 -9.83
N CYS A 126 21.89 5.11 -9.65
CA CYS A 126 22.81 5.89 -10.47
C CYS A 126 24.21 5.30 -10.49
N GLU A 127 25.02 5.75 -11.45
CA GLU A 127 26.44 5.43 -11.50
C GLU A 127 27.15 5.96 -10.23
N GLY A 128 28.22 5.30 -9.81
CA GLY A 128 29.18 5.71 -8.79
C GLY A 128 28.67 5.76 -7.35
N GLU A 129 29.57 6.17 -6.45
CA GLU A 129 29.29 6.20 -5.01
C GLU A 129 28.38 7.37 -4.62
N ILE A 130 27.24 7.06 -3.99
CA ILE A 130 26.30 8.03 -3.44
C ILE A 130 26.59 8.33 -1.97
N THR A 131 26.24 9.53 -1.51
CA THR A 131 26.38 9.92 -0.10
C THR A 131 25.25 9.30 0.71
N GLU A 132 24.02 9.58 0.28
CA GLU A 132 22.78 9.21 0.95
C GLU A 132 21.57 9.25 0.00
N ILE A 133 20.47 8.65 0.46
CA ILE A 133 19.14 8.74 -0.14
C ILE A 133 18.25 9.49 0.86
N ASN A 134 17.68 10.61 0.44
CA ASN A 134 16.87 11.46 1.32
C ASN A 134 15.42 11.00 1.36
N ARG A 135 14.81 10.82 0.18
CA ARG A 135 13.42 10.43 0.02
C ARG A 135 13.27 9.38 -1.05
N VAL A 136 12.28 8.51 -0.86
CA VAL A 136 11.92 7.45 -1.80
C VAL A 136 10.44 7.56 -2.10
N TRP A 137 10.11 7.45 -3.38
CA TRP A 137 8.75 7.39 -3.85
C TRP A 137 8.46 6.05 -4.51
N ALA A 138 7.26 5.53 -4.27
CA ALA A 138 6.68 4.42 -5.00
C ALA A 138 5.52 4.98 -5.83
N GLY A 139 5.73 5.10 -7.15
CA GLY A 139 4.87 5.91 -8.01
C GLY A 139 4.93 7.39 -7.60
N ASP A 140 3.78 7.93 -7.17
CA ASP A 140 3.64 9.33 -6.76
C ASP A 140 3.72 9.54 -5.25
N GLU A 141 3.69 8.47 -4.46
CA GLU A 141 3.64 8.55 -3.00
C GLU A 141 5.02 8.41 -2.36
N VAL A 142 5.31 9.24 -1.35
CA VAL A 142 6.53 9.11 -0.54
C VAL A 142 6.36 7.94 0.42
N ILE A 143 7.32 7.01 0.39
CA ILE A 143 7.31 5.84 1.27
C ILE A 143 8.36 5.96 2.36
N ASN A 144 8.08 5.34 3.51
CA ASN A 144 9.06 5.16 4.57
C ASN A 144 9.77 3.82 4.36
N LEU A 145 11.04 3.86 3.94
CA LEU A 145 11.88 2.67 3.76
C LEU A 145 12.02 1.83 5.03
N GLY A 146 11.95 2.43 6.23
CA GLY A 146 12.10 1.72 7.50
C GLY A 146 10.99 0.70 7.81
N LYS A 147 9.91 0.69 7.03
CA LYS A 147 8.85 -0.34 7.12
C LYS A 147 9.23 -1.64 6.42
N TYR A 148 10.21 -1.60 5.51
CA TYR A 148 10.52 -2.70 4.62
C TYR A 148 11.94 -3.20 4.87
N ASN A 149 12.19 -4.47 4.56
CA ASN A 149 13.54 -5.01 4.59
C ASN A 149 14.27 -4.62 3.30
N PHE A 150 15.27 -3.74 3.45
CA PHE A 150 16.07 -3.27 2.32
C PHE A 150 17.57 -3.27 2.64
N ARG A 151 18.38 -3.42 1.60
CA ARG A 151 19.83 -3.27 1.66
C ARG A 151 20.28 -2.25 0.62
N LEU A 152 20.96 -1.20 1.07
CA LEU A 152 21.49 -0.16 0.19
C LEU A 152 22.97 -0.40 -0.12
N TYR A 153 23.28 -0.45 -1.41
CA TYR A 153 24.64 -0.50 -1.94
C TYR A 153 24.96 0.86 -2.55
N LYS A 154 25.94 1.55 -1.95
CA LYS A 154 26.24 2.94 -2.32
C LYS A 154 26.91 3.08 -3.69
N GLY A 155 27.43 2.01 -4.29
CA GLY A 155 28.13 2.06 -5.57
C GLY A 155 29.64 2.25 -5.44
N SER A 156 30.24 1.80 -4.34
CA SER A 156 31.69 1.79 -4.16
C SER A 156 32.36 0.75 -5.08
N GLU A 157 33.60 1.01 -5.50
CA GLU A 157 34.38 0.05 -6.30
C GLU A 157 34.71 -1.23 -5.52
N THR A 158 34.79 -1.16 -4.19
CA THR A 158 35.13 -2.30 -3.33
C THR A 158 33.90 -3.05 -2.83
N GLN A 159 32.70 -2.71 -3.28
CA GLN A 159 31.48 -3.35 -2.79
C GLN A 159 31.41 -4.84 -3.19
N LEU A 160 30.78 -5.62 -2.33
CA LEU A 160 30.60 -7.06 -2.48
C LEU A 160 29.22 -7.37 -3.08
N PRO A 161 29.04 -8.54 -3.71
CA PRO A 161 27.74 -9.03 -4.16
C PRO A 161 26.69 -9.06 -3.04
N ASP A 162 25.43 -8.89 -3.42
CA ASP A 162 24.33 -9.06 -2.46
C ASP A 162 24.12 -10.55 -2.10
N PRO A 163 24.03 -10.91 -0.81
CA PRO A 163 23.89 -12.30 -0.38
C PRO A 163 22.61 -12.99 -0.86
N LEU A 164 21.50 -12.26 -1.00
CA LEU A 164 20.22 -12.81 -1.47
C LEU A 164 20.31 -13.10 -2.97
N ILE A 165 20.90 -12.20 -3.74
CA ILE A 165 21.14 -12.42 -5.17
C ILE A 165 22.15 -13.58 -5.36
N GLU A 166 23.20 -13.66 -4.54
CA GLU A 166 24.16 -14.77 -4.54
C GLU A 166 23.55 -16.11 -4.18
N THR A 167 22.64 -16.15 -3.22
CA THR A 167 21.92 -17.39 -2.87
C THR A 167 21.08 -17.89 -4.05
N ASN A 168 20.43 -16.97 -4.78
CA ASN A 168 19.58 -17.31 -5.91
C ASN A 168 20.36 -17.70 -7.18
N LEU A 169 21.46 -16.99 -7.52
CA LEU A 169 22.25 -17.27 -8.74
C LEU A 169 23.37 -18.30 -8.52
N GLY A 170 23.74 -18.55 -7.26
CA GLY A 170 24.84 -19.43 -6.86
C GLY A 170 26.14 -18.66 -6.57
N SER A 171 26.94 -19.22 -5.66
CA SER A 171 28.18 -18.60 -5.18
C SER A 171 29.15 -18.29 -6.31
N GLY A 172 29.69 -17.08 -6.31
CA GLY A 172 30.67 -16.60 -7.30
C GLY A 172 30.11 -16.32 -8.70
N LYS A 173 28.80 -16.49 -8.92
CA LYS A 173 28.13 -16.16 -10.20
C LYS A 173 27.42 -14.80 -10.17
N THR A 174 27.30 -14.19 -9.00
CA THR A 174 26.60 -12.91 -8.84
C THR A 174 27.54 -11.73 -9.07
N PRO A 175 27.16 -10.78 -9.96
CA PRO A 175 27.92 -9.54 -10.11
C PRO A 175 27.78 -8.68 -8.85
N ALA A 176 28.88 -8.05 -8.43
CA ALA A 176 28.88 -7.09 -7.32
C ALA A 176 28.36 -5.69 -7.73
N PHE A 177 27.95 -5.51 -8.98
CA PHE A 177 27.51 -4.24 -9.57
C PHE A 177 28.40 -3.04 -9.18
N ARG A 178 29.72 -3.20 -9.18
CA ARG A 178 30.67 -2.15 -8.76
C ARG A 178 30.47 -0.87 -9.56
N SER A 179 30.67 0.27 -8.91
CA SER A 179 30.44 1.59 -9.50
C SER A 179 28.99 1.85 -9.94
N LEU A 180 28.03 1.07 -9.41
CA LEU A 180 26.60 1.31 -9.55
C LEU A 180 25.97 1.30 -8.16
N SER A 181 25.26 2.38 -7.84
CA SER A 181 24.42 2.42 -6.65
C SER A 181 23.10 1.71 -6.92
N TYR A 182 22.71 0.82 -6.00
CA TYR A 182 21.47 0.07 -6.11
C TYR A 182 20.93 -0.27 -4.73
N ILE A 183 19.62 -0.52 -4.67
CA ILE A 183 18.92 -0.94 -3.46
C ILE A 183 18.25 -2.29 -3.71
N VAL A 184 18.38 -3.21 -2.76
CA VAL A 184 17.72 -4.52 -2.80
C VAL A 184 16.57 -4.49 -1.81
N PHE A 185 15.38 -4.83 -2.26
CA PHE A 185 14.23 -5.10 -1.40
C PHE A 185 14.08 -6.62 -1.25
N GLU A 186 13.94 -7.07 -0.01
CA GLU A 186 13.72 -8.47 0.32
C GLU A 186 12.30 -8.64 0.83
N GLU A 187 11.56 -9.54 0.16
CA GLU A 187 10.19 -9.91 0.51
C GLU A 187 9.28 -8.69 0.73
N LEU A 188 9.29 -7.76 -0.23
CA LEU A 188 8.43 -6.58 -0.19
C LEU A 188 6.96 -7.03 -0.29
N PRO A 189 6.10 -6.69 0.68
CA PRO A 189 4.67 -6.99 0.59
C PRO A 189 4.04 -6.11 -0.50
N LEU A 190 3.45 -6.73 -1.51
CA LEU A 190 2.80 -5.99 -2.61
C LEU A 190 1.41 -5.49 -2.24
N GLU A 191 0.83 -5.99 -1.14
CA GLU A 191 -0.47 -5.56 -0.62
C GLU A 191 -0.50 -4.06 -0.34
N ASP A 192 0.59 -3.52 0.22
CA ASP A 192 0.78 -2.09 0.50
C ASP A 192 0.73 -1.21 -0.76
N PHE A 193 0.94 -1.82 -1.94
CA PHE A 193 0.96 -1.15 -3.25
C PHE A 193 -0.21 -1.58 -4.14
N GLY A 194 -1.30 -2.08 -3.54
CA GLY A 194 -2.49 -2.49 -4.27
C GLY A 194 -2.28 -3.73 -5.14
N ASN A 195 -1.36 -4.62 -4.72
CA ASN A 195 -0.93 -5.80 -5.46
C ASN A 195 -0.41 -5.45 -6.86
N ILE A 196 0.40 -4.40 -6.95
CA ILE A 196 1.14 -3.98 -8.15
C ILE A 196 2.60 -3.75 -7.76
N ILE A 197 3.53 -4.01 -8.69
CA ILE A 197 4.95 -3.66 -8.48
C ILE A 197 5.10 -2.15 -8.77
N PRO A 198 5.40 -1.31 -7.76
CA PRO A 198 5.47 0.12 -7.97
C PRO A 198 6.76 0.52 -8.71
N ASN A 199 6.70 1.65 -9.40
CA ASN A 199 7.90 2.28 -9.96
C ASN A 199 8.60 3.10 -8.88
N PHE A 200 9.84 2.75 -8.52
CA PHE A 200 10.57 3.47 -7.49
C PHE A 200 11.35 4.64 -8.06
N SER A 201 11.34 5.76 -7.34
CA SER A 201 12.24 6.88 -7.59
C SER A 201 12.86 7.37 -6.29
N PHE A 202 14.08 7.89 -6.38
CA PHE A 202 14.94 8.17 -5.24
C PHE A 202 15.51 9.57 -5.35
N GLU A 203 15.48 10.33 -4.26
CA GLU A 203 16.21 11.60 -4.11
C GLU A 203 17.57 11.26 -3.55
N VAL A 204 18.57 11.42 -4.40
CA VAL A 204 19.93 10.92 -4.17
C VAL A 204 20.86 12.10 -4.10
N THR A 205 21.72 12.11 -3.09
CA THR A 205 22.80 13.08 -2.98
C THR A 205 24.12 12.41 -3.32
N ARG A 206 24.76 12.86 -4.41
CA ARG A 206 26.08 12.38 -4.83
C ARG A 206 27.08 13.53 -4.85
N LYS A 207 28.17 13.37 -4.12
CA LYS A 207 29.29 14.31 -4.15
C LYS A 207 30.21 13.98 -5.32
N PRO A 208 30.73 14.99 -6.04
CA PRO A 208 31.65 14.75 -7.13
C PRO A 208 32.96 14.16 -6.60
N ASN A 209 33.34 12.98 -7.10
CA ASN A 209 34.62 12.36 -6.78
C ASN A 209 35.74 12.91 -7.69
N ILE A 210 36.10 14.18 -7.46
CA ILE A 210 37.19 14.85 -8.20
C ILE A 210 38.50 14.64 -7.44
N TYR A 211 39.50 14.10 -8.14
CA TYR A 211 40.89 14.10 -7.69
C TYR A 211 41.45 15.52 -7.86
N LEU A 212 41.58 16.23 -6.75
CA LEU A 212 42.21 17.54 -6.72
C LEU A 212 43.69 17.39 -6.36
N PRO A 213 44.60 18.20 -6.94
CA PRO A 213 45.97 18.29 -6.46
C PRO A 213 45.98 18.63 -4.97
N SER A 214 47.00 18.18 -4.23
CA SER A 214 47.10 18.28 -2.76
C SER A 214 46.89 19.69 -2.18
N ASN A 215 47.04 20.73 -2.99
CA ASN A 215 46.90 22.14 -2.62
C ASN A 215 45.45 22.65 -2.68
N TYR A 216 44.50 21.87 -3.20
CA TYR A 216 43.10 22.27 -3.34
C TYR A 216 42.20 21.35 -2.52
N ALA A 217 41.38 21.95 -1.65
CA ALA A 217 40.30 21.26 -0.96
C ALA A 217 38.98 21.44 -1.70
N LYS A 218 38.11 20.43 -1.64
CA LYS A 218 36.74 20.55 -2.15
C LYS A 218 35.97 21.56 -1.30
N VAL A 219 35.17 22.43 -1.93
CA VAL A 219 34.39 23.48 -1.24
C VAL A 219 33.49 22.89 -0.14
N GLU A 220 32.87 21.75 -0.41
CA GLU A 220 32.06 20.99 0.55
C GLU A 220 32.80 20.56 1.83
N ASN A 221 34.12 20.41 1.78
CA ASN A 221 34.95 20.05 2.94
C ASN A 221 35.59 21.28 3.59
N LEU A 222 35.51 22.46 2.97
CA LEU A 222 36.05 23.72 3.51
C LEU A 222 35.09 24.38 4.51
N ILE A 223 33.81 24.05 4.47
CA ILE A 223 32.81 24.59 5.38
C ILE A 223 32.88 23.79 6.70
N SER A 224 33.55 24.34 7.71
CA SER A 224 33.65 23.71 9.03
C SER A 224 32.43 23.96 9.92
N SER A 225 31.79 25.12 9.77
CA SER A 225 30.68 25.56 10.63
C SER A 225 29.85 26.63 9.94
N ILE A 226 28.53 26.56 10.11
CA ILE A 226 27.58 27.60 9.71
C ILE A 226 26.93 28.12 10.98
N ASN A 227 27.06 29.42 11.25
CA ASN A 227 26.27 30.08 12.28
C ASN A 227 25.03 30.70 11.60
N MET A 228 23.88 30.06 11.76
CA MET A 228 22.62 30.55 11.23
C MET A 228 21.84 31.24 12.35
N ILE A 229 21.48 32.50 12.15
CA ILE A 229 20.51 33.21 12.99
C ILE A 229 19.19 33.11 12.22
N PRO A 230 18.27 32.19 12.60
CA PRO A 230 17.15 31.81 11.74
C PRO A 230 16.13 32.94 11.53
N GLU A 231 16.19 34.03 12.29
CA GLU A 231 15.32 35.19 12.13
C GLU A 231 16.08 36.47 12.54
N SER A 232 16.00 37.54 11.74
CA SER A 232 16.59 38.85 12.04
C SER A 232 15.52 39.88 12.40
N GLY A 233 14.54 39.48 13.22
CA GLY A 233 13.47 40.36 13.70
C GLY A 233 13.81 41.01 15.04
N GLU A 234 13.29 42.21 15.26
CA GLU A 234 13.43 42.98 16.51
C GLU A 234 12.96 42.22 17.76
N PHE A 235 12.06 41.24 17.59
CA PHE A 235 11.38 40.53 18.67
C PHE A 235 11.75 39.04 18.78
N VAL A 236 12.79 38.58 18.08
CA VAL A 236 13.13 37.14 17.98
C VAL A 236 13.64 36.56 19.30
N TYR A 237 14.29 37.37 20.13
CA TYR A 237 14.81 36.97 21.45
C TYR A 237 14.03 37.56 22.62
N ASP A 238 12.84 38.12 22.35
CA ASP A 238 12.02 38.64 23.42
C ASP A 238 11.48 37.49 24.29
N THR A 239 11.56 37.65 25.61
CA THR A 239 10.99 36.68 26.55
C THR A 239 9.47 36.79 26.64
N GLU A 240 8.89 37.85 26.08
CA GLU A 240 7.46 38.09 26.04
C GLU A 240 6.87 37.87 24.64
N VAL A 241 5.64 37.34 24.58
CA VAL A 241 4.94 37.08 23.32
C VAL A 241 4.50 38.40 22.70
N GLN A 242 5.04 38.73 21.53
CA GLN A 242 4.69 39.94 20.79
C GLN A 242 3.53 39.72 19.82
N TYR A 243 2.55 40.62 19.84
CA TYR A 243 1.38 40.59 18.95
C TYR A 243 1.43 41.73 17.93
N LYS A 244 1.28 41.42 16.65
CA LYS A 244 1.14 42.45 15.60
C LYS A 244 -0.24 43.09 15.67
N THR A 245 -0.34 44.24 16.30
CA THR A 245 -1.55 45.09 16.24
C THR A 245 -1.61 45.76 14.87
N GLN A 246 -2.65 45.46 14.08
CA GLN A 246 -2.93 46.23 12.87
C GLN A 246 -3.68 47.48 13.29
N GLU A 247 -3.01 48.64 13.29
CA GLU A 247 -3.70 49.91 13.44
C GLU A 247 -4.51 50.20 12.17
N SER A 248 -5.83 50.28 12.30
CA SER A 248 -6.67 50.88 11.27
C SER A 248 -6.34 52.38 11.22
N SER A 249 -6.24 52.94 10.01
CA SER A 249 -5.88 54.35 9.75
C SER A 249 -6.78 55.40 10.42
N TYR A 250 -7.80 54.96 11.15
CA TYR A 250 -8.69 55.77 11.98
C TYR A 250 -8.66 55.30 13.44
N GLY A 251 -7.52 55.44 14.12
CA GLY A 251 -7.38 55.62 15.58
C GLY A 251 -8.12 54.65 16.53
N GLY A 252 -8.54 53.48 16.05
CA GLY A 252 -9.28 52.49 16.83
C GLY A 252 -8.49 51.19 16.89
N VAL A 253 -8.11 50.77 18.10
CA VAL A 253 -7.50 49.46 18.35
C VAL A 253 -8.56 48.39 18.08
N ALA A 254 -8.55 47.82 16.88
CA ALA A 254 -9.33 46.64 16.56
C ALA A 254 -8.60 45.41 17.11
N MET A 255 -8.83 45.08 18.38
CA MET A 255 -8.55 43.73 18.88
C MET A 255 -9.50 42.78 18.14
N ARG A 256 -9.02 42.20 17.04
CA ARG A 256 -9.73 41.14 16.34
C ARG A 256 -9.73 39.96 17.30
N LEU A 257 -10.84 39.79 18.03
CA LEU A 257 -11.19 38.54 18.70
C LEU A 257 -11.21 37.47 17.60
N LEU A 258 -10.07 36.83 17.39
CA LEU A 258 -10.03 35.54 16.73
C LEU A 258 -10.99 34.67 17.53
N THR A 259 -12.01 34.20 16.84
CA THR A 259 -13.11 33.38 17.31
C THR A 259 -12.59 31.99 17.69
N PRO A 260 -12.53 31.64 18.99
CA PRO A 260 -12.92 30.28 19.38
C PRO A 260 -14.02 30.28 20.47
N ILE A 261 -14.27 31.40 21.16
CA ILE A 261 -15.18 31.43 22.31
C ILE A 261 -16.67 31.34 21.89
N ILE A 262 -17.05 31.96 20.76
CA ILE A 262 -18.43 31.89 20.26
C ILE A 262 -18.81 30.47 19.81
N ILE A 263 -17.86 29.70 19.26
CA ILE A 263 -18.10 28.30 18.87
C ILE A 263 -18.30 27.43 20.12
N ILE A 264 -17.54 27.66 21.19
CA ILE A 264 -17.68 26.89 22.44
C ILE A 264 -19.02 27.17 23.13
N ILE A 265 -19.49 28.43 23.15
CA ILE A 265 -20.79 28.78 23.74
C ILE A 265 -21.95 28.20 22.92
N LEU A 266 -21.86 28.20 21.58
CA LEU A 266 -22.85 27.55 20.71
C LEU A 266 -22.83 26.01 20.84
N GLN A 267 -21.66 25.38 21.01
CA GLN A 267 -21.52 23.94 21.21
C GLN A 267 -22.10 23.50 22.57
N ILE A 268 -21.87 24.28 23.63
CA ILE A 268 -22.41 24.02 24.98
C ILE A 268 -23.94 24.25 24.98
N ALA A 269 -24.44 25.30 24.33
CA ALA A 269 -25.88 25.54 24.22
C ALA A 269 -26.59 24.43 23.41
N TYR A 270 -25.94 23.89 22.37
CA TYR A 270 -26.46 22.77 21.58
C TYR A 270 -26.50 21.45 22.37
N LEU A 271 -25.47 21.17 23.19
CA LEU A 271 -25.43 20.01 24.09
C LEU A 271 -26.49 20.06 25.20
N VAL A 272 -26.74 21.24 25.76
CA VAL A 272 -27.82 21.43 26.77
C VAL A 272 -29.20 21.25 26.13
N LEU A 273 -29.43 21.72 24.90
CA LEU A 273 -30.70 21.54 24.18
C LEU A 273 -30.99 20.08 23.80
N ILE A 274 -29.96 19.27 23.53
CA ILE A 274 -30.13 17.82 23.29
C ILE A 274 -30.45 17.07 24.59
N SER A 275 -29.86 17.49 25.71
CA SER A 275 -30.11 16.85 27.01
C SER A 275 -31.53 17.08 27.56
N TYR A 276 -32.22 18.13 27.14
CA TYR A 276 -33.61 18.40 27.56
C TYR A 276 -34.69 17.74 26.68
N LYS A 277 -34.31 17.01 25.61
CA LYS A 277 -35.26 16.44 24.64
C LYS A 277 -35.35 14.91 24.65
N THR A 278 -34.85 14.24 25.69
CA THR A 278 -35.05 12.80 25.90
C THR A 278 -35.96 12.55 27.10
N PRO A 279 -37.19 12.01 26.90
CA PRO A 279 -38.02 11.53 28.01
C PRO A 279 -37.41 10.26 28.62
N ALA A 280 -37.52 10.17 29.95
CA ALA A 280 -37.00 9.13 30.81
C ALA A 280 -37.34 7.69 30.36
N LEU A 281 -36.34 6.82 30.38
CA LEU A 281 -36.55 5.38 30.58
C LEU A 281 -35.85 4.96 31.88
N ILE A 282 -36.70 4.77 32.88
CA ILE A 282 -36.44 4.11 34.17
C ILE A 282 -36.14 2.63 33.89
N LEU A 283 -35.15 2.05 34.60
CA LEU A 283 -35.02 0.63 34.98
C LEU A 283 -33.77 0.56 35.89
N ASN A 284 -33.86 0.55 37.22
CA ASN A 284 -34.13 -0.60 38.09
C ASN A 284 -33.52 -1.92 37.59
N GLY A 285 -32.48 -2.39 38.29
CA GLY A 285 -31.76 -3.64 38.08
C GLY A 285 -30.41 -3.60 38.77
#